data_AF-A0A1F8ZX92-F1
#
_entry.id   AF-A0A1F8ZX92-F1
#
_cell.length_a   1.000
_cell.length_b   1.000
_cell.length_c   1.000
_cell.angle_alpha   90.00
_cell.angle_beta   90.00
_cell.angle_gamma   90.00
#
_symmetry.space_group_name_H-M   'P 1'
#
loop_
_entity.id
_entity.type
_entity.pdbx_description
1 polymer ?
#
loop_
_entity_poly.entity_id
_entity_poly.type
_entity_poly.pdbx_seq_one_letter_code
_entity_poly.pdbx_strand_id
1 'polypeptide(L)'
;MNIERLILERLENIETQIAPLAQNAKGIKELKDDLKPMGNQAVQLMIKELEEVESAFQLEDLMVLIKRLLRSVKNITYVLGQLENIIDFVNTLEPLLKSAVPQMINYLDEMERKGIFRIIQATLDLRAKFAQAFSPEEIDRIGDSMVSLLKLTEKMADPQALAFLEKMAEVPANVDLTRSKKVGPIGLLRACSSSEVKQGLGVLMELTKGIGKIKNNGHKVNKSANLSF
;
A
#
# COMPACT_ATOMS: atom_id res chain seq x y z
N MET A 1 53.98 -4.03 76.58
CA MET A 1 53.35 -2.85 75.95
C MET A 1 52.46 -3.35 74.83
N ASN A 2 51.20 -2.89 74.69
CA ASN A 2 50.27 -3.13 73.56
C ASN A 2 48.93 -3.83 73.89
N ILE A 3 48.14 -3.28 74.81
CA ILE A 3 46.68 -3.51 74.76
C ILE A 3 45.99 -2.16 74.69
N GLU A 4 46.34 -1.22 75.57
CA GLU A 4 45.79 0.15 75.54
C GLU A 4 46.06 0.87 74.21
N ARG A 5 47.28 0.78 73.68
CA ARG A 5 47.61 1.37 72.37
C ARG A 5 46.82 0.76 71.22
N LEU A 6 46.59 -0.56 71.27
CA LEU A 6 45.82 -1.28 70.25
C LEU A 6 44.32 -0.92 70.34
N ILE A 7 43.80 -0.72 71.55
CA ILE A 7 42.42 -0.28 71.77
C ILE A 7 42.23 1.15 71.28
N LEU A 8 43.17 2.05 71.59
CA LEU A 8 43.12 3.45 71.14
C LEU A 8 43.21 3.55 69.61
N GLU A 9 44.10 2.79 68.98
CA GLU A 9 44.24 2.73 67.52
C GLU A 9 42.99 2.14 66.85
N ARG A 10 42.34 1.14 67.47
CA ARG A 10 41.05 0.60 66.99
C ARG A 10 39.93 1.63 67.15
N LEU A 11 39.89 2.35 68.27
CA LEU A 11 38.90 3.39 68.51
C LEU A 11 39.03 4.54 67.50
N GLU A 12 40.26 5.00 67.26
CA GLU A 12 40.56 6.11 66.34
C GLU A 12 40.29 5.72 64.88
N ASN A 13 40.55 4.46 64.51
CA ASN A 13 40.15 3.91 63.22
C ASN A 13 38.63 3.80 63.06
N ILE A 14 37.90 3.41 64.12
CA ILE A 14 36.44 3.36 64.11
C ILE A 14 35.86 4.79 64.03
N GLU A 15 36.41 5.74 64.77
CA GLU A 15 35.98 7.14 64.76
C GLU A 15 36.24 7.80 63.40
N THR A 16 37.38 7.52 62.77
CA THR A 16 37.71 7.98 61.41
C THR A 16 36.77 7.39 60.36
N GLN A 17 36.33 6.13 60.54
CA GLN A 17 35.35 5.48 59.64
C GLN A 17 33.91 5.94 59.89
N ILE A 18 33.57 6.32 61.12
CA ILE A 18 32.23 6.79 61.52
C ILE A 18 32.04 8.30 61.28
N ALA A 19 33.11 9.10 61.31
CA ALA A 19 33.05 10.55 61.05
C ALA A 19 32.35 10.93 59.73
N PRO A 20 32.68 10.34 58.56
CA PRO A 20 31.97 10.63 57.31
C PRO A 20 30.51 10.11 57.33
N LEU A 21 30.22 9.01 58.03
CA LEU A 21 28.85 8.51 58.22
C LEU A 21 28.02 9.46 59.09
N ALA A 22 28.61 10.04 60.14
CA ALA A 22 27.99 11.04 60.99
C ALA A 22 27.75 12.37 60.26
N GLN A 23 28.66 12.76 59.37
CA GLN A 23 28.51 13.94 58.51
C GLN A 23 27.41 13.74 57.47
N ASN A 24 27.32 12.57 56.85
CA ASN A 24 26.21 12.20 55.95
C ASN A 24 24.88 12.15 56.71
N ALA A 25 24.87 11.67 57.95
CA ALA A 25 23.67 11.67 58.81
C ALA A 25 23.22 13.10 59.18
N LYS A 26 24.16 14.05 59.37
CA LYS A 26 23.83 15.47 59.55
C LYS A 26 23.23 16.08 58.28
N GLY A 27 23.80 15.82 57.10
CA GLY A 27 23.23 16.30 55.84
C GLY A 27 21.81 15.78 55.58
N ILE A 28 21.53 14.52 55.92
CA ILE A 28 20.17 13.95 55.88
C ILE A 28 19.25 14.61 56.92
N LYS A 29 19.76 14.95 58.10
CA LYS A 29 18.99 15.62 59.15
C LYS A 29 18.65 17.06 58.76
N GLU A 30 19.60 17.80 58.18
CA GLU A 30 19.40 19.15 57.67
C GLU A 30 18.42 19.16 56.49
N LEU A 31 18.60 18.26 55.51
CA LEU A 31 17.64 18.08 54.42
C LEU A 31 16.24 17.72 54.93
N LYS A 32 16.14 16.90 55.98
CA LYS A 32 14.87 16.57 56.63
C LYS A 32 14.26 17.78 57.35
N ASP A 33 15.07 18.62 57.98
CA ASP A 33 14.61 19.81 58.69
C ASP A 33 14.25 20.95 57.72
N ASP A 34 14.87 21.02 56.55
CA ASP A 34 14.55 21.94 55.45
C ASP A 34 13.31 21.50 54.65
N LEU A 35 13.13 20.18 54.46
CA LEU A 35 11.94 19.62 53.80
C LEU A 35 10.70 19.58 54.69
N LYS A 36 10.86 19.59 56.02
CA LYS A 36 9.74 19.62 56.98
C LYS A 36 8.77 20.79 56.76
N PRO A 37 9.22 22.06 56.68
CA PRO A 37 8.32 23.19 56.47
C PRO A 37 7.67 23.14 55.07
N MET A 38 8.43 22.78 54.04
CA MET A 38 7.92 22.68 52.67
C MET A 38 6.90 21.53 52.51
N GLY A 39 7.13 20.40 53.18
CA GLY A 39 6.20 19.27 53.23
C GLY A 39 4.92 19.61 53.99
N ASN A 40 5.02 20.28 55.15
CA ASN A 40 3.83 20.74 55.87
C ASN A 40 3.02 21.75 55.07
N GLN A 41 3.68 22.68 54.37
CA GLN A 41 3.01 23.67 53.51
C GLN A 41 2.35 23.02 52.30
N ALA A 42 3.03 22.09 51.62
CA ALA A 42 2.47 21.36 50.49
C ALA A 42 1.26 20.50 50.89
N VAL A 43 1.31 19.87 52.06
CA VAL A 43 0.18 19.10 52.62
C VAL A 43 -1.01 20.02 52.93
N GLN A 44 -0.77 21.19 53.52
CA GLN A 44 -1.86 22.14 53.78
C GLN A 44 -2.45 22.78 52.51
N LEU A 45 -1.62 23.07 51.51
CA LEU A 45 -2.09 23.55 50.20
C LEU A 45 -2.91 22.48 49.48
N MET A 46 -2.47 21.22 49.50
CA MET A 46 -3.27 20.11 48.97
C MET A 46 -4.59 19.98 49.73
N ILE A 47 -4.60 20.02 51.07
CA ILE A 47 -5.85 19.95 51.86
C ILE A 47 -6.81 21.07 51.48
N LYS A 48 -6.30 22.30 51.32
CA LYS A 48 -7.10 23.48 50.95
C LYS A 48 -7.67 23.39 49.52
N GLU A 49 -6.86 22.97 48.55
CA GLU A 49 -7.29 22.75 47.16
C GLU A 49 -8.25 21.55 47.03
N LEU A 50 -8.08 20.52 47.88
CA LEU A 50 -8.98 19.37 47.95
C LEU A 50 -10.30 19.70 48.67
N GLU A 51 -10.32 20.70 49.55
CA GLU A 51 -11.52 21.24 50.18
C GLU A 51 -12.42 21.97 49.14
N GLU A 52 -11.82 22.48 48.05
CA GLU A 52 -12.53 23.06 46.89
C GLU A 52 -13.07 21.98 45.92
N VAL A 53 -12.57 20.75 45.97
CA VAL A 53 -13.09 19.61 45.20
C VAL A 53 -14.26 18.98 45.95
N GLU A 54 -15.45 19.56 45.76
CA GLU A 54 -16.72 19.21 46.40
C GLU A 54 -16.92 17.70 46.69
N SER A 55 -17.12 17.39 47.97
CA SER A 55 -17.87 16.25 48.53
C SER A 55 -17.43 14.80 48.26
N ALA A 56 -16.48 14.53 47.35
CA ALA A 56 -16.14 13.16 46.92
C ALA A 56 -14.75 12.67 47.35
N PHE A 57 -13.94 13.50 48.00
CA PHE A 57 -12.55 13.16 48.34
C PHE A 57 -12.36 13.00 49.86
N GLN A 58 -12.22 11.76 50.33
CA GLN A 58 -11.89 11.48 51.74
C GLN A 58 -10.39 11.25 51.92
N LEU A 59 -9.84 11.59 53.09
CA LEU A 59 -8.45 11.28 53.46
C LEU A 59 -8.16 9.77 53.37
N GLU A 60 -9.17 8.93 53.66
CA GLU A 60 -9.12 7.50 53.44
C GLU A 60 -8.90 7.12 51.96
N ASP A 61 -9.50 7.82 51.00
CA ASP A 61 -9.34 7.55 49.56
C ASP A 61 -7.92 7.85 49.09
N LEU A 62 -7.31 8.92 49.63
CA LEU A 62 -5.90 9.23 49.39
C LEU A 62 -4.99 8.12 49.95
N MET A 63 -5.27 7.62 51.16
CA MET A 63 -4.53 6.51 51.75
C MET A 63 -4.71 5.20 50.96
N VAL A 64 -5.89 4.96 50.41
CA VAL A 64 -6.16 3.82 49.52
C VAL A 64 -5.39 3.96 48.21
N LEU A 65 -5.38 5.16 47.59
CA LEU A 65 -4.59 5.45 46.39
C LEU A 65 -3.10 5.26 46.63
N ILE A 66 -2.55 5.76 47.74
CA ILE A 66 -1.14 5.58 48.12
C ILE A 66 -0.83 4.09 48.30
N LYS A 67 -1.68 3.33 49.01
CA LYS A 67 -1.50 1.88 49.16
C LYS A 67 -1.60 1.15 47.82
N ARG A 68 -2.48 1.59 46.93
CA ARG A 68 -2.65 1.02 45.58
C ARG A 68 -1.44 1.31 44.71
N LEU A 69 -0.91 2.52 44.75
CA LEU A 69 0.35 2.91 44.11
C LEU A 69 1.52 2.07 44.63
N LEU A 70 1.69 1.97 45.95
CA LEU A 70 2.74 1.15 46.57
C LEU A 70 2.64 -0.33 46.18
N ARG A 71 1.42 -0.88 46.10
CA ARG A 71 1.17 -2.25 45.63
C ARG A 71 1.41 -2.40 44.13
N SER A 72 1.14 -1.35 43.36
CA SER A 72 1.37 -1.27 41.91
C SER A 72 2.81 -0.93 41.54
N VAL A 73 3.71 -0.63 42.48
CA VAL A 73 5.14 -0.38 42.20
C VAL A 73 5.72 -1.53 41.40
N LYS A 74 5.40 -2.80 41.71
CA LYS A 74 5.84 -3.94 40.89
C LYS A 74 5.40 -3.85 39.43
N ASN A 75 4.16 -3.42 39.18
CA ASN A 75 3.65 -3.25 37.81
C ASN A 75 4.30 -2.06 37.11
N ILE A 76 4.55 -0.97 37.83
CA ILE A 76 5.24 0.21 37.30
C ILE A 76 6.69 -0.15 36.96
N THR A 77 7.41 -0.81 37.86
CA THR A 77 8.77 -1.30 37.61
C THR A 77 8.81 -2.28 36.44
N TYR A 78 7.82 -3.17 36.32
CA TYR A 78 7.70 -4.06 35.17
C TYR A 78 7.54 -3.27 33.86
N VAL A 79 6.62 -2.30 33.82
CA VAL A 79 6.41 -1.45 32.62
C VAL A 79 7.66 -0.62 32.30
N LEU A 80 8.34 -0.07 33.31
CA LEU A 80 9.61 0.65 33.11
C LEU A 80 10.68 -0.26 32.50
N GLY A 81 10.81 -1.51 32.97
CA GLY A 81 11.69 -2.49 32.34
C GLY A 81 11.26 -2.89 30.91
N GLN A 82 9.95 -2.89 30.61
CA GLN A 82 9.48 -3.08 29.24
C GLN A 82 9.80 -1.86 28.35
N LEU A 83 9.77 -0.64 28.91
CA LEU A 83 10.16 0.57 28.17
C LEU A 83 11.64 0.59 27.85
N GLU A 84 12.51 0.08 28.74
CA GLU A 84 13.93 -0.14 28.43
C GLU A 84 14.10 -1.05 27.19
N ASN A 85 13.34 -2.16 27.12
CA ASN A 85 13.34 -3.03 25.94
C ASN A 85 12.77 -2.34 24.67
N ILE A 86 11.83 -1.41 24.82
CA ILE A 86 11.29 -0.62 23.69
C ILE A 86 12.34 0.36 23.17
N ILE A 87 13.12 0.98 24.06
CA ILE A 87 14.22 1.86 23.66
C ILE A 87 15.25 1.07 22.84
N ASP A 88 15.61 -0.14 23.28
CA ASP A 88 16.51 -1.02 22.51
C ASP A 88 15.91 -1.44 21.17
N PHE A 89 14.61 -1.71 21.12
CA PHE A 89 13.90 -1.99 19.88
C PHE A 89 13.89 -0.78 18.93
N VAL A 90 13.62 0.42 19.43
CA VAL A 90 13.65 1.66 18.65
C VAL A 90 15.06 1.94 18.14
N ASN A 91 16.09 1.77 18.97
CA ASN A 91 17.49 1.91 18.57
C ASN A 91 17.88 0.88 17.49
N THR A 92 17.30 -0.33 17.55
CA THR A 92 17.50 -1.37 16.53
C THR A 92 16.80 -1.04 15.21
N LEU A 93 15.60 -0.45 15.27
CA LEU A 93 14.82 -0.06 14.10
C LEU A 93 15.26 1.28 13.50
N GLU A 94 15.85 2.17 14.29
CA GLU A 94 16.21 3.52 13.87
C GLU A 94 17.07 3.54 12.58
N PRO A 95 18.12 2.71 12.43
CA PRO A 95 18.88 2.64 11.18
C PRO A 95 18.04 2.17 9.99
N LEU A 96 17.14 1.20 10.22
CA LEU A 96 16.24 0.69 9.18
C LEU A 96 15.24 1.77 8.75
N LEU A 97 14.66 2.51 9.70
CA LEU A 97 13.75 3.61 9.40
C LEU A 97 14.47 4.76 8.69
N LYS A 98 15.67 5.15 9.15
CA LYS A 98 16.51 6.16 8.50
C LYS A 98 16.90 5.79 7.07
N SER A 99 16.96 4.50 6.75
CA SER A 99 17.22 4.01 5.39
C SER A 99 15.94 3.82 4.56
N ALA A 100 14.89 3.25 5.13
CA ALA A 100 13.66 2.87 4.44
C ALA A 100 12.76 4.07 4.15
N VAL A 101 12.64 5.03 5.08
CA VAL A 101 11.76 6.19 4.91
C VAL A 101 12.19 7.04 3.70
N PRO A 102 13.47 7.41 3.52
CA PRO A 102 13.90 8.13 2.31
C PRO A 102 13.67 7.33 1.03
N GLN A 103 13.90 6.01 1.05
CA GLN A 103 13.65 5.15 -0.11
C GLN A 103 12.16 5.11 -0.47
N MET A 104 11.29 5.01 0.52
CA MET A 104 9.83 5.07 0.31
C MET A 104 9.42 6.44 -0.23
N ILE A 105 9.95 7.53 0.32
CA ILE A 105 9.66 8.89 -0.17
C ILE A 105 10.09 9.01 -1.63
N ASN A 106 11.31 8.59 -1.99
CA ASN A 106 11.80 8.65 -3.36
C ASN A 106 10.97 7.78 -4.31
N TYR A 107 10.55 6.60 -3.87
CA TYR A 107 9.68 5.72 -4.65
C TYR A 107 8.31 6.36 -4.90
N LEU A 108 7.70 6.93 -3.85
CA LEU A 108 6.41 7.62 -3.97
C LEU A 108 6.52 8.89 -4.83
N ASP A 109 7.60 9.65 -4.72
CA ASP A 109 7.88 10.80 -5.59
C ASP A 109 8.06 10.37 -7.05
N GLU A 110 8.78 9.26 -7.29
CA GLU A 110 8.92 8.72 -8.64
C GLU A 110 7.57 8.25 -9.21
N MET A 111 6.71 7.63 -8.39
CA MET A 111 5.35 7.28 -8.78
C MET A 111 4.53 8.51 -9.13
N GLU A 112 4.62 9.57 -8.32
CA GLU A 112 3.92 10.83 -8.56
C GLU A 112 4.40 11.51 -9.84
N ARG A 113 5.73 11.62 -10.04
CA ARG A 113 6.36 12.19 -11.23
C ARG A 113 5.99 11.42 -12.49
N LYS A 114 5.94 10.08 -12.41
CA LYS A 114 5.47 9.22 -13.51
C LYS A 114 3.95 9.26 -13.70
N GLY A 115 3.22 9.98 -12.85
CA GLY A 115 1.77 10.11 -12.93
C GLY A 115 1.01 8.85 -12.54
N ILE A 116 1.64 7.89 -11.87
CA ILE A 116 1.04 6.60 -11.50
C ILE A 116 -0.17 6.81 -10.60
N PHE A 117 -0.12 7.76 -9.65
CA PHE A 117 -1.29 8.10 -8.82
C PHE A 117 -2.48 8.60 -9.64
N ARG A 118 -2.24 9.41 -10.68
CA ARG A 118 -3.30 9.89 -11.58
C ARG A 118 -3.93 8.73 -12.36
N ILE A 119 -3.12 7.77 -12.81
CA ILE A 119 -3.61 6.56 -13.49
C ILE A 119 -4.45 5.70 -12.54
N ILE A 120 -4.01 5.51 -11.30
CA ILE A 120 -4.76 4.76 -10.28
C ILE A 120 -6.10 5.45 -10.03
N GLN A 121 -6.11 6.77 -9.80
CA GLN A 121 -7.34 7.55 -9.59
C GLN A 121 -8.28 7.44 -10.80
N ALA A 122 -7.78 7.67 -12.01
CA ALA A 122 -8.58 7.56 -13.23
C ALA A 122 -9.16 6.15 -13.42
N THR A 123 -8.42 5.11 -13.03
CA THR A 123 -8.89 3.72 -13.09
C THR A 123 -9.98 3.46 -12.05
N LEU A 124 -9.84 3.99 -10.84
CA LEU A 124 -10.87 3.90 -9.80
C LEU A 124 -12.14 4.65 -10.21
N ASP A 125 -12.01 5.85 -10.77
CA ASP A 125 -13.13 6.64 -11.28
C ASP A 125 -13.83 5.94 -12.45
N LEU A 126 -13.06 5.33 -13.36
CA LEU A 126 -13.59 4.51 -14.43
C LEU A 126 -14.43 3.37 -13.85
N ARG A 127 -13.87 2.60 -12.91
CA ARG A 127 -14.60 1.50 -12.25
C ARG A 127 -15.86 1.98 -11.55
N ALA A 128 -15.81 3.13 -10.87
CA ALA A 128 -16.97 3.72 -10.23
C ALA A 128 -18.06 4.10 -11.24
N LYS A 129 -17.69 4.72 -12.37
CA LYS A 129 -18.62 5.05 -13.46
C LYS A 129 -19.25 3.79 -14.06
N PHE A 130 -18.47 2.73 -14.27
CA PHE A 130 -18.98 1.45 -14.76
C PHE A 130 -19.97 0.82 -13.77
N ALA A 131 -19.64 0.81 -12.48
CA ALA A 131 -20.53 0.25 -11.44
C ALA A 131 -21.83 1.06 -11.26
N GLN A 132 -21.84 2.36 -11.58
CA GLN A 132 -23.04 3.19 -11.54
C GLN A 132 -23.90 3.07 -12.81
N ALA A 133 -23.26 2.88 -13.96
CA ALA A 133 -23.94 2.88 -15.26
C ALA A 133 -24.43 1.49 -15.70
N PHE A 134 -23.83 0.41 -15.20
CA PHE A 134 -24.06 -0.94 -15.67
C PHE A 134 -24.25 -1.92 -14.51
N SER A 135 -25.10 -2.93 -14.70
CA SER A 135 -25.21 -4.04 -13.75
C SER A 135 -23.96 -4.93 -13.77
N PRO A 136 -23.69 -5.73 -12.73
CA PRO A 136 -22.58 -6.69 -12.72
C PRO A 136 -22.57 -7.62 -13.95
N GLU A 137 -23.74 -8.07 -14.41
CA GLU A 137 -23.91 -8.95 -15.57
C GLU A 137 -23.66 -8.21 -16.90
N GLU A 138 -23.87 -6.89 -16.94
CA GLU A 138 -23.54 -6.07 -18.10
C GLU A 138 -22.03 -5.81 -18.19
N ILE A 139 -21.36 -5.57 -17.06
CA ILE A 139 -19.90 -5.42 -17.00
C ILE A 139 -19.19 -6.68 -17.51
N ASP A 140 -19.67 -7.87 -17.11
CA ASP A 140 -19.10 -9.15 -17.56
C ASP A 140 -19.24 -9.33 -19.08
N ARG A 141 -20.44 -9.06 -19.62
CA ARG A 141 -20.70 -9.10 -21.07
C ARG A 141 -19.87 -8.09 -21.86
N ILE A 142 -19.64 -6.90 -21.32
CA ILE A 142 -18.74 -5.91 -21.92
C ILE A 142 -17.31 -6.43 -21.92
N GLY A 143 -16.86 -7.04 -20.82
CA GLY A 143 -15.55 -7.69 -20.72
C GLY A 143 -15.32 -8.74 -21.81
N ASP A 144 -16.26 -9.68 -21.97
CA ASP A 144 -16.21 -10.71 -23.01
C ASP A 144 -16.18 -10.13 -24.43
N SER A 145 -16.94 -9.06 -24.64
CA SER A 145 -16.99 -8.36 -25.93
C SER A 145 -15.66 -7.67 -26.22
N MET A 146 -15.04 -7.02 -25.23
CA MET A 146 -13.73 -6.39 -25.37
C MET A 146 -12.63 -7.40 -25.67
N VAL A 147 -12.61 -8.56 -24.99
CA VAL A 147 -11.67 -9.65 -25.29
C VAL A 147 -11.86 -10.15 -26.72
N SER A 148 -13.11 -10.26 -27.18
CA SER A 148 -13.41 -10.67 -28.55
C SER A 148 -12.89 -9.67 -29.59
N LEU A 149 -13.03 -8.37 -29.32
CA LEU A 149 -12.45 -7.31 -30.15
C LEU A 149 -10.93 -7.33 -30.15
N LEU A 150 -10.28 -7.55 -29.00
CA LEU A 150 -8.82 -7.68 -28.94
C LEU A 150 -8.30 -8.87 -29.74
N LYS A 151 -8.97 -10.03 -29.67
CA LYS A 151 -8.67 -11.20 -30.51
C LYS A 151 -8.89 -10.91 -32.00
N LEU A 152 -9.87 -10.08 -32.36
CA LEU A 152 -10.05 -9.65 -33.74
C LEU A 152 -8.89 -8.76 -34.17
N THR A 153 -8.46 -7.80 -33.35
CA THR A 153 -7.29 -6.96 -33.60
C THR A 153 -6.03 -7.79 -33.79
N GLU A 154 -5.82 -8.81 -32.97
CA GLU A 154 -4.70 -9.76 -33.12
C GLU A 154 -4.75 -10.49 -34.47
N LYS A 155 -5.93 -10.97 -34.89
CA LYS A 155 -6.12 -11.61 -36.20
C LYS A 155 -5.94 -10.64 -37.37
N MET A 156 -6.25 -9.36 -37.19
CA MET A 156 -6.01 -8.33 -38.20
C MET A 156 -4.55 -7.89 -38.26
N ALA A 157 -3.80 -8.05 -37.16
CA ALA A 157 -2.36 -7.83 -37.09
C ALA A 157 -1.54 -9.00 -37.67
N ASP A 158 -2.20 -10.08 -38.11
CA ASP A 158 -1.54 -11.16 -38.84
C ASP A 158 -0.85 -10.63 -40.11
N PRO A 159 0.40 -11.04 -40.40
CA PRO A 159 1.14 -10.55 -41.56
C PRO A 159 0.40 -10.72 -42.90
N GLN A 160 -0.40 -11.78 -43.05
CA GLN A 160 -1.18 -12.02 -44.26
C GLN A 160 -2.36 -11.05 -44.37
N ALA A 161 -3.03 -10.75 -43.25
CA ALA A 161 -4.12 -9.78 -43.19
C ALA A 161 -3.61 -8.35 -43.47
N LEU A 162 -2.50 -7.96 -42.84
CA LEU A 162 -1.87 -6.66 -43.08
C LEU A 162 -1.42 -6.50 -44.54
N ALA A 163 -0.75 -7.51 -45.12
CA ALA A 163 -0.33 -7.47 -46.52
C ALA A 163 -1.51 -7.41 -47.50
N PHE A 164 -2.65 -8.01 -47.16
CA PHE A 164 -3.87 -7.88 -47.96
C PHE A 164 -4.49 -6.47 -47.86
N LEU A 165 -4.54 -5.91 -46.65
CA LEU A 165 -5.05 -4.56 -46.41
C LEU A 165 -4.18 -3.48 -47.09
N GLU A 166 -2.85 -3.62 -47.03
CA GLU A 166 -1.89 -2.74 -47.70
C GLU A 166 -2.12 -2.75 -49.22
N LYS A 167 -2.19 -3.93 -49.84
CA LYS A 167 -2.48 -4.08 -51.27
C LYS A 167 -3.81 -3.45 -51.69
N MET A 168 -4.83 -3.53 -50.84
CA MET A 168 -6.13 -2.90 -51.10
C MET A 168 -6.07 -1.37 -50.94
N ALA A 169 -5.31 -0.87 -49.98
CA ALA A 169 -5.11 0.56 -49.74
C ALA A 169 -4.29 1.24 -50.85
N GLU A 170 -3.46 0.48 -51.58
CA GLU A 170 -2.73 0.95 -52.76
C GLU A 170 -3.59 1.05 -54.03
N VAL A 171 -4.77 0.41 -54.07
CA VAL A 171 -5.64 0.42 -55.26
C VAL A 171 -6.05 1.84 -55.66
N PRO A 172 -6.53 2.73 -54.75
CA PRO A 172 -6.86 4.11 -55.11
C PRO A 172 -5.65 4.94 -55.54
N ALA A 173 -4.44 4.63 -55.05
CA ALA A 173 -3.21 5.34 -55.44
C ALA A 173 -2.76 4.99 -56.87
N ASN A 174 -3.09 3.77 -57.32
CA ASN A 174 -2.73 3.27 -58.65
C ASN A 174 -3.86 3.34 -59.69
N VAL A 175 -5.05 3.78 -59.27
CA VAL A 175 -6.22 3.95 -60.15
C VAL A 175 -6.55 5.43 -60.26
N ASP A 176 -6.36 5.99 -61.45
CA ASP A 176 -6.78 7.35 -61.76
C ASP A 176 -8.31 7.42 -61.90
N LEU A 177 -8.98 7.61 -60.76
CA LEU A 177 -10.43 7.72 -60.66
C LEU A 177 -10.98 8.97 -61.38
N THR A 178 -10.13 9.95 -61.73
CA THR A 178 -10.54 11.19 -62.41
C THR A 178 -10.68 11.00 -63.92
N ARG A 179 -10.09 9.95 -64.49
CA ARG A 179 -10.14 9.61 -65.93
C ARG A 179 -11.13 8.51 -66.29
N SER A 180 -12.01 8.10 -65.36
CA SER A 180 -12.98 7.01 -65.58
C SER A 180 -13.94 7.35 -66.74
N LYS A 181 -13.71 6.73 -67.91
CA LYS A 181 -14.60 6.87 -69.07
C LYS A 181 -15.82 5.96 -68.88
N LYS A 182 -17.02 6.49 -69.16
CA LYS A 182 -18.25 5.69 -69.20
C LYS A 182 -18.08 4.54 -70.19
N VAL A 183 -18.25 3.31 -69.71
CA VAL A 183 -18.16 2.10 -70.54
C VAL A 183 -19.56 1.74 -71.03
N GLY A 184 -19.77 1.67 -72.35
CA GLY A 184 -21.05 1.27 -72.93
C GLY A 184 -21.32 -0.24 -72.79
N PRO A 185 -22.54 -0.73 -73.10
CA PRO A 185 -22.94 -2.14 -72.90
C PRO A 185 -22.00 -3.17 -73.56
N ILE A 186 -21.51 -2.89 -74.78
CA ILE A 186 -20.53 -3.73 -75.49
C ILE A 186 -19.15 -3.62 -74.83
N GLY A 187 -18.78 -2.42 -74.38
CA GLY A 187 -17.54 -2.18 -73.67
C GLY A 187 -17.49 -2.92 -72.32
N LEU A 188 -18.62 -3.04 -71.62
CA LEU A 188 -18.74 -3.81 -70.38
C LEU A 188 -18.51 -5.30 -70.64
N LEU A 189 -19.11 -5.86 -71.68
CA LEU A 189 -18.88 -7.26 -72.09
C LEU A 189 -17.41 -7.52 -72.43
N ARG A 190 -16.77 -6.58 -73.16
CA ARG A 190 -15.34 -6.69 -73.49
C ARG A 190 -14.45 -6.47 -72.25
N ALA A 191 -14.82 -5.59 -71.33
CA ALA A 191 -14.11 -5.37 -70.07
C ALA A 191 -14.14 -6.63 -69.19
N CYS A 192 -15.30 -7.31 -69.11
CA CYS A 192 -15.41 -8.60 -68.43
C CYS A 192 -14.54 -9.70 -69.06
N SER A 193 -14.15 -9.56 -70.34
CA SER A 193 -13.25 -10.51 -70.99
C SER A 193 -11.76 -10.23 -70.78
N SER A 194 -11.40 -9.08 -70.19
CA SER A 194 -10.01 -8.70 -69.90
C SER A 194 -9.36 -9.64 -68.87
N SER A 195 -8.03 -9.80 -68.95
CA SER A 195 -7.25 -10.64 -68.04
C SER A 195 -7.36 -10.17 -66.59
N GLU A 196 -7.36 -8.85 -66.39
CA GLU A 196 -7.35 -8.21 -65.07
C GLU A 196 -8.70 -8.41 -64.37
N VAL A 197 -9.81 -8.21 -65.08
CA VAL A 197 -11.16 -8.44 -64.52
C VAL A 197 -11.40 -9.93 -64.24
N LYS A 198 -10.92 -10.83 -65.10
CA LYS A 198 -10.98 -12.28 -64.85
C LYS A 198 -10.17 -12.70 -63.61
N GLN A 199 -8.98 -12.13 -63.43
CA GLN A 199 -8.16 -12.39 -62.24
C GLN A 199 -8.84 -11.85 -60.97
N GLY A 200 -9.38 -10.63 -61.01
CA GLY A 200 -10.13 -10.06 -59.88
C GLY A 200 -11.36 -10.89 -59.51
N LEU A 201 -12.13 -11.35 -60.50
CA LEU A 201 -13.25 -12.27 -60.29
C LEU A 201 -12.79 -13.61 -59.71
N GLY A 202 -11.64 -14.13 -60.15
CA GLY A 202 -11.02 -15.34 -59.58
C GLY A 202 -10.67 -15.19 -58.11
N VAL A 203 -10.08 -14.06 -57.71
CA VAL A 203 -9.79 -13.74 -56.30
C VAL A 203 -11.08 -13.67 -55.49
N LEU A 204 -12.11 -13.00 -56.00
CA LEU A 204 -13.44 -12.93 -55.36
C LEU A 204 -14.07 -14.32 -55.20
N MET A 205 -13.94 -15.19 -56.20
CA MET A 205 -14.43 -16.57 -56.13
C MET A 205 -13.70 -17.39 -55.06
N GLU A 206 -12.37 -17.26 -54.94
CA GLU A 206 -11.61 -17.95 -53.89
C GLU A 206 -11.94 -17.43 -52.49
N LEU A 207 -12.12 -16.12 -52.31
CA LEU A 207 -12.62 -15.54 -51.06
C LEU A 207 -14.02 -16.08 -50.72
N THR A 208 -14.91 -16.15 -51.71
CA THR A 208 -16.27 -16.69 -51.56
C THR A 208 -16.25 -18.17 -51.19
N LYS A 209 -15.38 -18.97 -51.81
CA LYS A 209 -15.16 -20.38 -51.45
C LYS A 209 -14.61 -20.51 -50.03
N GLY A 210 -13.70 -19.63 -49.61
CA GLY A 210 -13.19 -19.54 -48.25
C GLY A 210 -14.31 -19.32 -47.22
N ILE A 211 -15.18 -18.34 -47.46
CA ILE A 211 -16.36 -18.07 -46.64
C ILE A 211 -17.28 -19.29 -46.59
N GLY A 212 -17.51 -19.95 -47.73
CA GLY A 212 -18.30 -21.19 -47.81
C GLY A 212 -17.73 -22.35 -46.97
N LYS A 213 -16.40 -22.49 -46.91
CA LYS A 213 -15.72 -23.50 -46.09
C LYS A 213 -15.86 -23.23 -44.58
N ILE A 214 -15.88 -21.97 -44.16
CA ILE A 214 -16.10 -21.58 -42.74
C ILE A 214 -17.49 -22.02 -42.27
N LYS A 215 -18.52 -21.80 -43.09
CA LYS A 215 -19.90 -22.26 -42.80
C LYS A 215 -20.00 -23.78 -42.65
N ASN A 216 -19.25 -24.52 -43.46
CA ASN A 216 -19.28 -25.99 -43.45
C ASN A 216 -18.48 -26.61 -42.28
N ASN A 217 -17.40 -25.95 -41.84
CA ASN A 217 -16.63 -26.39 -40.66
C ASN A 217 -17.32 -26.09 -39.33
N GLY A 218 -18.15 -25.04 -39.24
CA GLY A 218 -18.98 -24.76 -38.05
C GLY A 218 -19.98 -25.87 -37.71
N HIS A 219 -20.35 -26.73 -38.68
CA HIS A 219 -21.25 -27.85 -38.46
C HIS A 219 -20.55 -29.13 -37.95
N LYS A 220 -19.22 -29.24 -38.09
CA LYS A 220 -18.46 -30.41 -37.62
C LYS A 220 -18.00 -30.30 -36.16
N VAL A 221 -17.85 -29.09 -35.62
CA VAL A 221 -17.39 -28.89 -34.23
C VAL A 221 -18.44 -29.37 -33.20
N ASN A 222 -19.73 -29.34 -33.54
CA ASN A 222 -20.80 -29.73 -32.60
C ASN A 222 -21.11 -31.24 -32.55
N LYS A 223 -20.45 -32.08 -33.37
CA LYS A 223 -20.70 -33.54 -33.37
C LYS A 223 -19.67 -34.35 -32.58
N SER A 224 -18.53 -33.76 -32.23
CA SER A 224 -17.46 -34.42 -31.46
C SER A 224 -17.49 -34.14 -29.95
N ALA A 225 -18.40 -33.29 -29.46
CA ALA A 225 -18.53 -32.96 -28.04
C ALA A 225 -19.52 -33.86 -27.26
N ASN A 226 -20.13 -34.87 -27.89
CA ASN A 226 -21.20 -35.68 -27.28
C ASN A 226 -20.91 -37.20 -27.23
N LEU A 227 -19.63 -37.59 -27.20
CA LEU A 227 -19.20 -38.97 -26.96
C LEU A 227 -18.03 -39.01 -25.97
N SER A 228 -18.31 -38.62 -24.72
CA SER A 228 -17.46 -38.90 -23.56
C SER A 228 -18.29 -38.71 -22.28
N PHE A 229 -19.20 -39.62 -22.00
CA PHE A 229 -19.59 -40.06 -20.65
C PHE A 229 -19.96 -41.54 -20.72
#